data_AF-A0A1Y2P1Z7-F1
#
_entry.id   AF-A0A1Y2P1Z7-F1
#
_cell.length_a   1.000
_cell.length_b   1.000
_cell.length_c   1.000
_cell.angle_alpha   90.00
_cell.angle_beta   90.00
_cell.angle_gamma   90.00
#
_symmetry.space_group_name_H-M   'P 1'
#
loop_
_entity.id
_entity.type
_entity.pdbx_description
1 polymer ?
#
loop_
_entity_poly.entity_id
_entity_poly.type
_entity_poly.pdbx_seq_one_letter_code
_entity_poly.pdbx_strand_id
1 'polypeptide(L)'
;MSDFDARAAAIFGVSEGAVRWPYDVSGIDRTLRHRDPEAFRYELAVLTTKRYTIVEWAEVHGLKASRVKCCPLWLTRKTSRRCRFDSPCQCRTDPDRSWLDHDIYWLRNGHPAVITSAPYDISPQSVQRLKWWHATHRHLKVATGEGWYGHGTSQIVMWSTTRIKYVSPAKNIDQPSTFMRSHD
;
A
#
# COMPACT_ATOMS: atom_id res chain seq x y z
N MET A 1 -11.84 11.47 -18.09
CA MET A 1 -11.22 10.61 -17.06
C MET A 1 -11.52 9.18 -17.46
N SER A 2 -10.50 8.32 -17.57
CA SER A 2 -10.74 6.91 -17.96
C SER A 2 -11.56 6.18 -16.89
N ASP A 3 -12.15 5.02 -17.23
CA ASP A 3 -12.81 4.16 -16.24
C ASP A 3 -11.85 3.79 -15.09
N PHE A 4 -10.61 3.46 -15.44
CA PHE A 4 -9.56 3.18 -14.47
C PHE A 4 -9.27 4.36 -13.54
N ASP A 5 -9.18 5.57 -14.07
CA ASP A 5 -8.96 6.77 -13.24
C ASP A 5 -10.14 7.03 -12.30
N ALA A 6 -11.38 6.74 -12.71
CA ALA A 6 -12.55 6.86 -11.85
C ALA A 6 -12.52 5.86 -10.70
N ARG A 7 -12.15 4.61 -10.97
CA ARG A 7 -11.92 3.56 -9.96
C ARG A 7 -10.82 3.95 -8.99
N ALA A 8 -9.67 4.37 -9.51
CA ALA A 8 -8.56 4.83 -8.70
C ALA A 8 -8.92 6.07 -7.85
N ALA A 9 -9.66 7.02 -8.40
CA ALA A 9 -10.18 8.19 -7.69
C ALA A 9 -11.14 7.79 -6.55
N ALA A 10 -11.96 6.76 -6.72
CA ALA A 10 -12.85 6.27 -5.68
C ALA A 10 -12.10 5.66 -4.47
N ILE A 11 -10.89 5.12 -4.72
CA ILE A 11 -10.03 4.47 -3.73
C ILE A 11 -9.11 5.49 -3.06
N PHE A 12 -8.38 6.28 -3.84
CA PHE A 12 -7.33 7.17 -3.35
C PHE A 12 -7.80 8.62 -3.14
N GLY A 13 -8.96 8.97 -3.69
CA GLY A 13 -9.44 10.34 -3.76
C GLY A 13 -8.77 11.14 -4.89
N VAL A 14 -9.18 12.39 -5.00
CA VAL A 14 -8.69 13.33 -6.02
C VAL A 14 -7.94 14.52 -5.38
N SER A 15 -7.00 15.08 -6.12
CA SER A 15 -6.27 16.31 -5.82
C SER A 15 -6.05 17.06 -7.13
N GLU A 16 -6.45 18.34 -7.20
CA GLU A 16 -6.21 19.19 -8.39
C GLU A 16 -6.67 18.56 -9.72
N GLY A 17 -7.77 17.79 -9.70
CA GLY A 17 -8.31 17.13 -10.89
C GLY A 17 -7.64 15.81 -11.26
N ALA A 18 -6.67 15.32 -10.48
CA ALA A 18 -6.00 14.03 -10.69
C ALA A 18 -6.18 13.07 -9.51
N VAL A 19 -6.02 11.78 -9.77
CA VAL A 19 -5.99 10.74 -8.74
C VAL A 19 -4.83 11.00 -7.79
N ARG A 20 -5.07 10.93 -6.47
CA ARG A 20 -4.02 11.07 -5.45
C ARG A 20 -3.26 9.77 -5.25
N TRP A 21 -2.45 9.42 -6.23
CA TRP A 21 -1.56 8.26 -6.16
C TRP A 21 -0.63 8.31 -4.94
N PRO A 22 -0.36 7.17 -4.26
CA PRO A 22 0.75 7.08 -3.32
C PRO A 22 2.09 7.41 -4.01
N TYR A 23 3.08 7.86 -3.23
CA TYR A 23 4.32 8.50 -3.69
C TYR A 23 4.97 7.77 -4.89
N ASP A 24 5.03 6.44 -4.86
CA ASP A 24 5.81 5.66 -5.84
C ASP A 24 5.00 5.07 -6.99
N VAL A 25 3.71 5.42 -7.05
CA VAL A 25 2.87 5.24 -8.23
C VAL A 25 2.44 6.59 -8.82
N SER A 26 3.11 7.67 -8.43
CA SER A 26 2.77 9.02 -8.86
C SER A 26 3.46 9.47 -10.15
N GLY A 27 4.67 8.98 -10.47
CA GLY A 27 5.45 9.53 -11.59
C GLY A 27 6.50 8.62 -12.21
N ILE A 28 6.94 9.02 -13.39
CA ILE A 28 8.00 8.46 -14.23
C ILE A 28 8.91 9.61 -14.65
N ASP A 29 10.21 9.38 -14.79
CA ASP A 29 11.12 10.39 -15.36
C ASP A 29 10.77 10.64 -16.84
N ARG A 30 10.16 11.79 -17.12
CA ARG A 30 9.74 12.17 -18.47
C ARG A 30 10.91 12.47 -19.39
N THR A 31 12.11 12.73 -18.87
CA THR A 31 13.29 12.98 -19.69
C THR A 31 13.75 11.72 -20.43
N LEU A 32 13.44 10.52 -19.88
CA LEU A 32 13.69 9.24 -20.54
C LEU A 32 12.99 9.16 -21.88
N ARG A 33 11.81 9.77 -22.05
CA ARG A 33 11.08 9.75 -23.32
C ARG A 33 11.93 10.18 -24.52
N HIS A 34 12.88 11.10 -24.30
CA HIS A 34 13.78 11.60 -25.34
C HIS A 34 15.16 10.95 -25.30
N ARG A 35 15.68 10.65 -24.11
CA ARG A 35 17.05 10.10 -23.93
C ARG A 35 17.13 8.60 -24.18
N ASP A 36 16.12 7.87 -23.71
CA ASP A 36 16.00 6.41 -23.82
C ASP A 36 14.51 6.03 -23.91
N PRO A 37 13.92 6.10 -25.13
CA PRO A 37 12.50 5.82 -25.33
C PRO A 37 12.10 4.40 -24.94
N GLU A 38 13.03 3.43 -24.99
CA GLU A 38 12.76 2.05 -24.61
C GLU A 38 12.65 1.92 -23.08
N ALA A 39 13.61 2.49 -22.33
CA ALA A 39 13.52 2.56 -20.88
C ALA A 39 12.26 3.31 -20.42
N PHE A 40 11.89 4.40 -21.10
CA PHE A 40 10.65 5.12 -20.80
C PHE A 40 9.40 4.25 -20.98
N ARG A 41 9.30 3.49 -22.08
CA ARG A 41 8.16 2.58 -22.30
C ARG A 41 8.13 1.48 -21.26
N TYR A 42 9.28 0.91 -20.91
CA TYR A 42 9.38 -0.10 -19.87
C TYR A 42 8.93 0.43 -18.50
N GLU A 43 9.44 1.57 -18.06
CA GLU A 43 9.04 2.19 -16.80
C GLU A 43 7.55 2.58 -16.80
N LEU A 44 7.01 3.04 -17.94
CA LEU A 44 5.60 3.37 -18.04
C LEU A 44 4.73 2.12 -17.90
N ALA A 45 5.14 0.99 -18.52
CA ALA A 45 4.48 -0.29 -18.37
C ALA A 45 4.50 -0.74 -16.90
N VAL A 46 5.67 -0.69 -16.25
CA VAL A 46 5.84 -1.01 -14.83
C VAL A 46 4.92 -0.14 -13.95
N LEU A 47 4.94 1.18 -14.14
CA LEU A 47 4.10 2.11 -13.40
C LEU A 47 2.61 1.81 -13.58
N THR A 48 2.20 1.52 -14.81
CA THR A 48 0.82 1.17 -15.16
C THR A 48 0.40 -0.10 -14.44
N THR A 49 1.19 -1.16 -14.53
CA THR A 49 0.97 -2.42 -13.82
C THR A 49 0.84 -2.20 -12.31
N LYS A 50 1.75 -1.45 -11.68
CA LYS A 50 1.67 -1.13 -10.24
C LYS A 50 0.34 -0.46 -9.86
N ARG A 51 -0.10 0.51 -10.67
CA ARG A 51 -1.36 1.23 -10.47
C ARG A 51 -2.56 0.29 -10.56
N TYR A 52 -2.61 -0.57 -11.58
CA TYR A 52 -3.69 -1.54 -11.72
C TYR A 52 -3.71 -2.54 -10.56
N THR A 53 -2.56 -3.14 -10.23
CA THR A 53 -2.45 -4.10 -9.12
C THR A 53 -2.99 -3.56 -7.81
N ILE A 54 -2.62 -2.32 -7.44
CA ILE A 54 -3.06 -1.77 -6.15
C ILE A 54 -4.54 -1.34 -6.15
N VAL A 55 -5.06 -0.88 -7.30
CA VAL A 55 -6.48 -0.55 -7.47
C VAL A 55 -7.32 -1.82 -7.35
N GLU A 56 -7.00 -2.85 -8.12
CA GLU A 56 -7.74 -4.13 -8.09
C GLU A 56 -7.66 -4.79 -6.72
N TRP A 57 -6.48 -4.82 -6.11
CA TRP A 57 -6.32 -5.35 -4.76
C TRP A 57 -7.20 -4.61 -3.75
N ALA A 58 -7.25 -3.27 -3.82
CA ALA A 58 -8.08 -2.48 -2.92
C ALA A 58 -9.58 -2.72 -3.16
N GLU A 59 -10.02 -2.87 -4.42
CA GLU A 59 -11.41 -3.17 -4.77
C GLU A 59 -11.86 -4.54 -4.26
N VAL A 60 -11.05 -5.58 -4.47
CA VAL A 60 -11.32 -6.94 -3.97
C VAL A 60 -11.56 -6.94 -2.46
N HIS A 61 -10.87 -6.08 -1.73
CA HIS A 61 -10.98 -5.96 -0.28
C HIS A 61 -11.96 -4.86 0.21
N GLY A 62 -12.57 -4.10 -0.72
CA GLY A 62 -13.49 -3.00 -0.42
C GLY A 62 -12.82 -1.86 0.35
N LEU A 63 -11.60 -1.49 -0.03
CA LEU A 63 -10.74 -0.56 0.68
C LEU A 63 -10.74 0.83 0.05
N LYS A 64 -10.58 1.85 0.90
CA LYS A 64 -10.26 3.23 0.52
C LYS A 64 -9.02 3.70 1.23
N ALA A 65 -8.14 4.42 0.55
CA ALA A 65 -6.95 4.97 1.16
C ALA A 65 -7.31 6.05 2.19
N SER A 66 -6.69 5.96 3.35
CA SER A 66 -6.77 6.94 4.42
C SER A 66 -5.75 8.06 4.18
N ARG A 67 -6.18 9.30 4.38
CA ARG A 67 -5.26 10.46 4.47
C ARG A 67 -4.52 10.55 5.80
N VAL A 68 -4.91 9.71 6.75
CA VAL A 68 -4.33 9.64 8.09
C VAL A 68 -3.39 8.45 8.15
N LYS A 69 -2.11 8.75 8.42
CA LYS A 69 -1.08 7.77 8.82
C LYS A 69 -0.99 7.72 10.36
N CYS A 70 -0.70 6.54 10.92
CA CYS A 70 -0.46 6.32 12.36
C CYS A 70 0.30 4.99 12.60
N CYS A 71 0.71 4.62 13.81
CA CYS A 71 1.15 3.27 14.17
C CYS A 71 0.10 2.16 13.87
N PRO A 72 0.51 0.88 13.98
CA PRO A 72 -0.37 -0.28 13.80
C PRO A 72 -1.54 -0.37 14.78
N LEU A 73 -1.43 0.18 15.99
CA LEU A 73 -2.53 0.21 16.98
C LEU A 73 -3.78 0.90 16.43
N TRP A 74 -3.64 1.78 15.43
CA TRP A 74 -4.75 2.40 14.72
C TRP A 74 -5.78 1.40 14.19
N LEU A 75 -5.35 0.20 13.78
CA LEU A 75 -6.22 -0.88 13.29
C LEU A 75 -7.19 -1.43 14.35
N THR A 76 -6.92 -1.17 15.63
CA THR A 76 -7.78 -1.59 16.74
C THR A 76 -8.86 -0.55 17.08
N ARG A 77 -8.78 0.65 16.49
CA ARG A 77 -9.64 1.78 16.85
C ARG A 77 -10.95 1.76 16.07
N LYS A 78 -12.00 2.33 16.69
CA LYS A 78 -13.29 2.57 16.04
C LYS A 78 -13.26 3.76 15.07
N THR A 79 -12.28 4.67 15.17
CA THR A 79 -12.25 5.92 14.39
C THR A 79 -11.03 5.97 13.49
N SER A 80 -11.17 6.54 12.29
CA SER A 80 -10.08 6.81 11.34
C SER A 80 -9.24 8.05 11.67
N ARG A 81 -9.50 8.73 12.81
CA ARG A 81 -8.76 9.92 13.24
C ARG A 81 -7.28 9.61 13.50
N ARG A 82 -6.43 10.62 13.31
CA ARG A 82 -5.00 10.56 13.63
C ARG A 82 -4.81 10.16 15.09
N CYS A 83 -3.72 9.47 15.37
CA CYS A 83 -3.31 9.21 16.73
C CYS A 83 -2.86 10.51 17.38
N ARG A 84 -3.13 10.64 18.68
CA ARG A 84 -2.75 11.84 19.41
C ARG A 84 -1.23 11.96 19.48
N PHE A 85 -0.75 13.19 19.59
CA PHE A 85 0.69 13.47 19.63
C PHE A 85 1.41 12.83 20.82
N ASP A 86 0.70 12.64 21.93
CA ASP A 86 1.15 11.97 23.16
C ASP A 86 0.97 10.45 23.15
N SER A 87 0.46 9.88 22.06
CA SER A 87 0.26 8.43 21.99
C SER A 87 1.60 7.70 21.83
N PRO A 88 1.72 6.44 22.31
CA PRO A 88 2.91 5.60 22.12
C PRO A 88 3.33 5.44 20.64
N CYS A 89 2.46 5.82 19.72
CA CYS A 89 2.59 5.73 18.27
C CYS A 89 3.42 6.83 17.60
N GLN A 90 3.92 7.82 18.33
CA GLN A 90 4.76 8.89 17.78
C GLN A 90 6.20 8.90 18.31
N CYS A 91 6.59 7.90 19.11
CA CYS A 91 7.94 7.84 19.63
C CYS A 91 8.97 7.69 18.49
N ARG A 92 10.01 8.53 18.47
CA ARG A 92 11.16 8.48 17.53
C ARG A 92 11.87 7.12 17.49
N THR A 93 11.60 6.27 18.46
CA THR A 93 12.11 4.90 18.65
C THR A 93 11.09 3.84 18.25
N ASP A 94 10.15 4.16 17.34
CA ASP A 94 9.09 3.23 16.94
C ASP A 94 9.69 1.94 16.36
N PRO A 95 9.59 0.79 17.06
CA PRO A 95 10.07 -0.49 16.56
C PRO A 95 9.35 -0.92 15.26
N ASP A 96 8.26 -0.23 14.90
CA ASP A 96 7.51 -0.49 13.68
C ASP A 96 8.05 0.27 12.46
N ARG A 97 8.94 1.26 12.65
CA ARG A 97 9.41 2.14 11.58
C ARG A 97 10.10 1.40 10.44
N SER A 98 10.91 0.39 10.75
CA SER A 98 11.69 -0.34 9.73
C SER A 98 10.80 -1.13 8.77
N TRP A 99 9.69 -1.68 9.26
CA TRP A 99 8.80 -2.49 8.43
C TRP A 99 7.64 -1.67 7.85
N LEU A 100 7.31 -0.51 8.42
CA LEU A 100 6.34 0.46 7.89
C LEU A 100 6.91 1.39 6.81
N ASP A 101 7.94 0.96 6.09
CA ASP A 101 8.45 1.72 4.95
C ASP A 101 7.46 1.67 3.77
N HIS A 102 7.33 2.78 3.05
CA HIS A 102 6.38 2.92 1.93
C HIS A 102 4.93 2.50 2.28
N ASP A 103 4.44 3.01 3.41
CA ASP A 103 3.17 2.66 4.03
C ASP A 103 1.93 3.29 3.38
N ILE A 104 0.86 2.50 3.24
CA ILE A 104 -0.49 2.94 2.91
C ILE A 104 -1.47 2.43 3.97
N TYR A 105 -2.36 3.33 4.40
CA TYR A 105 -3.38 3.08 5.42
C TYR A 105 -4.72 2.95 4.72
N TRP A 106 -5.46 1.90 5.06
CA TRP A 106 -6.69 1.56 4.37
C TRP A 106 -7.88 1.53 5.32
N LEU A 107 -8.98 2.09 4.84
CA LEU A 107 -10.28 2.10 5.48
C LEU A 107 -11.20 1.09 4.81
N ARG A 108 -12.02 0.43 5.61
CA ARG A 108 -13.21 -0.28 5.14
C ARG A 108 -14.43 0.29 5.85
N ASN A 109 -15.42 0.74 5.09
CA ASN A 109 -16.62 1.39 5.63
C ASN A 109 -16.29 2.54 6.61
N GLY A 110 -15.27 3.35 6.29
CA GLY A 110 -14.84 4.49 7.12
C GLY A 110 -13.99 4.13 8.35
N HIS A 111 -13.71 2.85 8.61
CA HIS A 111 -12.94 2.39 9.76
C HIS A 111 -11.55 1.86 9.37
N PRO A 112 -10.53 2.03 10.22
CA PRO A 112 -9.22 1.40 10.05
C PRO A 112 -9.34 -0.11 9.81
N ALA A 113 -8.77 -0.61 8.71
CA ALA A 113 -8.94 -2.00 8.31
C ALA A 113 -7.63 -2.69 7.96
N VAL A 114 -6.78 -2.05 7.16
CA VAL A 114 -5.51 -2.61 6.68
C VAL A 114 -4.41 -1.56 6.70
N ILE A 115 -3.19 -1.98 6.93
CA ILE A 115 -1.97 -1.25 6.63
C ILE A 115 -1.16 -2.12 5.68
N THR A 116 -0.72 -1.56 4.57
CA THR A 116 0.27 -2.19 3.70
C THR A 116 1.56 -1.41 3.78
N SER A 117 2.69 -2.09 3.73
CA SER A 117 4.00 -1.47 3.59
C SER A 117 4.85 -2.25 2.59
N ALA A 118 5.87 -1.60 2.07
CA ALA A 118 6.76 -2.16 1.07
C ALA A 118 8.24 -1.91 1.39
N PRO A 119 8.76 -2.46 2.50
CA PRO A 119 10.16 -2.29 2.85
C PRO A 119 11.08 -3.03 1.88
N TYR A 120 12.27 -2.47 1.66
CA TYR A 120 13.34 -3.12 0.88
C TYR A 120 13.90 -4.37 1.57
N ASP A 121 13.84 -4.44 2.90
CA ASP A 121 14.25 -5.61 3.68
C ASP A 121 13.42 -5.74 4.96
N ILE A 122 13.23 -6.98 5.43
CA ILE A 122 12.55 -7.28 6.68
C ILE A 122 13.56 -7.88 7.66
N SER A 123 14.16 -7.01 8.48
CA SER A 123 15.11 -7.44 9.49
C SER A 123 14.52 -8.43 10.51
N PRO A 124 15.36 -9.24 11.19
CA PRO A 124 14.89 -10.13 12.25
C PRO A 124 14.09 -9.42 13.35
N GLN A 125 14.44 -8.16 13.67
CA GLN A 125 13.71 -7.34 14.63
C GLN A 125 12.30 -7.00 14.11
N SER A 126 12.16 -6.66 12.84
CA SER A 126 10.85 -6.46 12.19
C SER A 126 10.00 -7.73 12.25
N VAL A 127 10.58 -8.90 11.97
CA VAL A 127 9.87 -10.19 12.07
C VAL A 127 9.39 -10.45 13.50
N GLN A 128 10.24 -10.26 14.50
CA GLN A 128 9.85 -10.39 15.91
C GLN A 128 8.76 -9.41 16.29
N ARG A 129 8.84 -8.17 15.79
CA ARG A 129 7.85 -7.14 16.05
C ARG A 129 6.48 -7.46 15.44
N LEU A 130 6.43 -7.98 14.22
CA LEU A 130 5.20 -8.45 13.57
C LEU A 130 4.58 -9.62 14.34
N LYS A 131 5.41 -10.56 14.83
CA LYS A 131 4.95 -11.67 15.70
C LYS A 131 4.38 -11.14 17.03
N TRP A 132 5.01 -10.13 17.63
CA TRP A 132 4.52 -9.47 18.83
C TRP A 132 3.13 -8.86 18.62
N TRP A 133 2.90 -8.14 17.51
CA TRP A 133 1.57 -7.59 17.18
C TRP A 133 0.50 -8.67 17.12
N HIS A 134 0.80 -9.79 16.48
CA HIS A 134 -0.11 -10.94 16.39
C HIS A 134 -0.43 -11.55 17.76
N ALA A 135 0.58 -11.69 18.62
CA ALA A 135 0.44 -12.29 19.94
C ALA A 135 -0.31 -11.37 20.92
N THR A 136 -0.02 -10.07 20.91
CA THR A 136 -0.61 -9.09 21.84
C THR A 136 -2.01 -8.64 21.42
N HIS A 137 -2.30 -8.64 20.12
CA HIS A 137 -3.60 -8.21 19.59
C HIS A 137 -4.26 -9.32 18.79
N ARG A 138 -5.14 -10.09 19.45
CA ARG A 138 -5.81 -11.28 18.87
C ARG A 138 -6.50 -11.07 17.52
N HIS A 139 -6.92 -9.82 17.26
CA HIS A 139 -7.63 -9.44 16.05
C HIS A 139 -6.72 -8.91 14.94
N LEU A 140 -5.42 -8.75 15.20
CA LEU A 140 -4.47 -8.35 14.18
C LEU A 140 -3.83 -9.58 13.55
N LYS A 141 -3.78 -9.56 12.22
CA LYS A 141 -3.12 -10.59 11.42
C LYS A 141 -2.14 -9.90 10.49
N VAL A 142 -1.10 -10.65 10.14
CA VAL A 142 -0.03 -10.20 9.25
C VAL A 142 0.19 -11.27 8.19
N ALA A 143 0.38 -10.84 6.96
CA ALA A 143 0.86 -11.66 5.86
C ALA A 143 2.02 -10.93 5.18
N THR A 144 2.95 -11.71 4.67
CA THR A 144 4.07 -11.22 3.85
C THR A 144 3.96 -11.82 2.46
N GLY A 145 4.35 -11.05 1.45
CA GLY A 145 4.42 -11.49 0.06
C GLY A 145 5.49 -10.70 -0.68
N GLU A 146 5.53 -10.87 -1.99
CA GLU A 146 6.39 -10.08 -2.86
C GLU A 146 5.80 -8.67 -3.06
N GLY A 147 6.66 -7.66 -3.09
CA GLY A 147 6.25 -6.26 -3.19
C GLY A 147 5.61 -5.91 -4.53
N TRP A 148 4.31 -5.62 -4.55
CA TRP A 148 3.65 -4.94 -5.69
C TRP A 148 4.27 -3.57 -6.01
N TYR A 149 4.99 -3.01 -5.04
CA TYR A 149 5.67 -1.72 -5.11
C TYR A 149 6.92 -1.76 -6.03
N GLY A 150 7.47 -2.95 -6.32
CA GLY A 150 8.63 -3.16 -7.20
C GLY A 150 9.99 -2.96 -6.52
N HIS A 151 11.07 -2.91 -7.31
CA HIS A 151 12.45 -2.70 -6.86
C HIS A 151 12.95 -3.67 -5.76
N GLY A 152 12.49 -4.91 -5.79
CA GLY A 152 12.89 -5.93 -4.81
C GLY A 152 12.31 -5.72 -3.41
N THR A 153 11.33 -4.83 -3.25
CA THR A 153 10.63 -4.67 -1.97
C THR A 153 9.82 -5.92 -1.61
N SER A 154 9.68 -6.16 -0.32
CA SER A 154 8.67 -7.09 0.21
C SER A 154 7.32 -6.41 0.25
N GLN A 155 6.23 -7.16 0.38
CA GLN A 155 4.94 -6.63 0.82
C GLN A 155 4.64 -7.15 2.22
N ILE A 156 4.29 -6.24 3.12
CA ILE A 156 3.67 -6.60 4.40
C ILE A 156 2.23 -6.10 4.38
N VAL A 157 1.31 -6.96 4.79
CA VAL A 157 -0.10 -6.63 4.96
C VAL A 157 -0.49 -6.94 6.39
N MET A 158 -0.84 -5.91 7.16
CA MET A 158 -1.40 -6.06 8.50
C MET A 158 -2.86 -5.62 8.51
N TRP A 159 -3.76 -6.44 9.05
CA TRP A 159 -5.19 -6.11 9.06
C TRP A 159 -5.90 -6.50 10.36
N SER A 160 -7.06 -5.89 10.56
CA SER A 160 -7.98 -6.19 11.67
C SER A 160 -9.06 -7.18 11.24
N THR A 161 -9.10 -8.36 11.86
CA THR A 161 -10.10 -9.41 11.61
C THR A 161 -11.52 -9.02 12.00
N THR A 162 -11.66 -8.00 12.86
CA THR A 162 -12.96 -7.40 13.17
C THR A 162 -13.58 -6.65 11.99
N ARG A 163 -12.77 -6.33 10.97
CA ARG A 163 -13.19 -5.58 9.77
C ARG A 163 -13.09 -6.41 8.51
N ILE A 164 -12.04 -7.22 8.38
CA ILE A 164 -11.81 -8.06 7.21
C ILE A 164 -11.30 -9.42 7.68
N LYS A 165 -12.03 -10.50 7.36
CA LYS A 165 -11.65 -11.84 7.82
C LYS A 165 -10.26 -12.25 7.32
N TYR A 166 -9.98 -11.98 6.05
CA TYR A 166 -8.73 -12.36 5.40
C TYR A 166 -8.32 -11.32 4.35
N VAL A 167 -7.03 -11.02 4.29
CA VAL A 167 -6.41 -10.17 3.29
C VAL A 167 -5.14 -10.86 2.81
N SER A 168 -5.00 -11.08 1.51
CA SER A 168 -3.78 -11.59 0.91
C SER A 168 -2.87 -10.44 0.48
N PRO A 169 -1.55 -10.65 0.41
CA PRO A 169 -0.68 -9.79 -0.39
C PRO A 169 -1.21 -9.66 -1.82
N ALA A 170 -0.93 -8.53 -2.44
CA ALA A 170 -1.16 -8.33 -3.86
C ALA A 170 -0.22 -9.26 -4.64
N LYS A 171 -0.73 -9.85 -5.71
CA LYS A 171 0.12 -10.67 -6.58
C LYS A 171 0.94 -9.73 -7.45
N ASN A 172 2.24 -9.99 -7.53
CA ASN A 172 3.06 -9.32 -8.52
C ASN A 172 2.62 -9.76 -9.92
N ILE A 173 2.72 -8.87 -10.89
CA ILE A 173 2.50 -9.20 -12.28
C ILE A 173 3.88 -9.38 -12.90
N ASP A 174 4.26 -10.64 -13.08
CA ASP A 174 5.63 -11.05 -13.43
C ASP A 174 6.14 -10.46 -14.76
N GLN A 175 5.25 -9.93 -15.62
CA GLN A 175 5.61 -9.28 -16.89
C GLN A 175 4.75 -8.04 -17.20
N PRO A 176 5.22 -6.83 -16.86
CA PRO A 176 4.52 -5.58 -17.15
C PRO A 176 4.25 -5.32 -18.64
N SER A 177 5.16 -5.79 -19.52
CA SER A 177 5.02 -5.66 -20.98
C SER A 177 3.88 -6.49 -21.56
N THR A 178 3.58 -7.64 -20.96
CA THR A 178 2.47 -8.51 -21.35
C THR A 178 1.14 -7.96 -20.86
N PHE A 179 1.13 -7.32 -19.68
CA PHE A 179 -0.05 -6.67 -19.10
C PHE A 179 -0.60 -5.52 -19.96
N MET A 180 0.28 -4.70 -20.55
CA MET A 180 -0.15 -3.60 -21.43
C MET A 180 -0.91 -4.09 -22.67
N ARG A 181 -0.48 -5.21 -23.28
CA ARG A 181 -1.11 -5.74 -24.50
C ARG A 181 -2.52 -6.28 -24.30
N SER A 182 -2.92 -6.59 -23.05
CA SER A 182 -4.26 -7.10 -22.75
C SER A 182 -5.25 -6.01 -22.30
N HIS A 183 -4.81 -4.76 -22.19
CA HIS A 183 -5.60 -3.63 -21.69
C HIS A 183 -5.59 -2.42 -22.63
N ASP A 184 -5.00 -2.56 -23.83
CA ASP A 184 -5.18 -1.69 -25.00
C ASP A 184 -6.41 -2.14 -25.80
#